data_AF-A0A1F5QC68-F1
#
_entry.id   AF-A0A1F5QC68-F1
#
_cell.length_a   1.000
_cell.length_b   1.000
_cell.length_c   1.000
_cell.angle_alpha   90.00
_cell.angle_beta   90.00
_cell.angle_gamma   90.00
#
_symmetry.space_group_name_H-M   'P 1'
#
loop_
_entity.id
_entity.type
_entity.pdbx_description
1 polymer ?
#
loop_
_entity_poly.entity_id
_entity_poly.type
_entity_poly.pdbx_seq_one_letter_code
_entity_poly.pdbx_strand_id
1 'polypeptide(L)'
;MRRLRLFRLTFLAIFVFPYFVHAQGLSLEAPKLSLPIIIGFGLLDSINPCVIGVLLLMLTMLLKTGQKQAVLRNGAAYVAGVYVTYLVGGLTLLGLFNAMRSIVVIGQVFYFVIGAFVLLAGLLEIKDYFWYGRWFALAIPRRFISTIEAKVTGVHASLVAAFSFGALVTLVELPCTGAPYLAVLTLMSQSGYQYLASLPLLLFYNLVFVLPLIVIIYLAYRGVNLKRMEGWRKEKRGLMRLFIGLALSAVAIWIVTTVADYLLFPLVWGVGTVIGLMSIIKYLSTRRPDLHADFQKNFDISFKQVEKRSGKIVPFDQNLLLQSLTLAMRDAAAVDDQLALTIVQTAVNNLKKSGDGKIVPTAQIRRAIAMELLNRELFEIHNAYFRHRFH
;
A
#
# COMPACT_ATOMS: atom_id res chain seq x y z
N MET A 1 3.76 42.13 4.32
CA MET A 1 2.29 42.29 4.39
C MET A 1 1.50 41.67 3.21
N ARG A 2 1.98 41.71 1.95
CA ARG A 2 1.26 41.12 0.79
C ARG A 2 1.04 39.59 0.87
N ARG A 3 2.04 38.82 1.34
CA ARG A 3 1.92 37.35 1.50
C ARG A 3 0.90 36.93 2.58
N LEU A 4 0.73 37.73 3.64
CA LEU A 4 -0.24 37.46 4.71
C LEU A 4 -1.69 37.76 4.29
N ARG A 5 -1.89 38.77 3.44
CA ARG A 5 -3.20 39.09 2.84
C ARG A 5 -3.65 38.03 1.83
N LEU A 6 -2.72 37.52 1.01
CA LEU A 6 -3.00 36.43 0.08
C LEU A 6 -3.43 35.16 0.84
N PHE A 7 -2.69 34.79 1.90
CA PHE A 7 -3.03 33.65 2.75
C PHE A 7 -4.39 33.81 3.44
N ARG A 8 -4.72 35.01 3.96
CA ARG A 8 -6.05 35.31 4.53
C ARG A 8 -7.18 35.20 3.51
N LEU A 9 -6.98 35.66 2.27
CA LEU A 9 -7.99 35.59 1.20
C LEU A 9 -8.21 34.16 0.73
N THR A 10 -7.15 33.35 0.61
CA THR A 10 -7.29 31.91 0.29
C THR A 10 -7.94 31.15 1.44
N PHE A 11 -7.62 31.48 2.69
CA PHE A 11 -8.22 30.87 3.87
C PHE A 11 -9.72 31.22 3.99
N LEU A 12 -10.10 32.48 3.76
CA LEU A 12 -11.51 32.89 3.72
C LEU A 12 -12.26 32.23 2.56
N ALA A 13 -11.66 32.12 1.38
CA ALA A 13 -12.27 31.46 0.23
C ALA A 13 -12.45 29.96 0.45
N ILE A 14 -11.53 29.27 1.12
CA ILE A 14 -11.63 27.82 1.38
C ILE A 14 -12.67 27.53 2.49
N PHE A 15 -12.76 28.38 3.52
CA PHE A 15 -13.63 28.12 4.67
C PHE A 15 -15.00 28.81 4.61
N VAL A 16 -15.16 29.96 3.94
CA VAL A 16 -16.43 30.72 3.91
C VAL A 16 -17.25 30.42 2.64
N PHE A 17 -16.59 30.12 1.51
CA PHE A 17 -17.29 29.75 0.26
C PHE A 17 -18.19 28.52 0.40
N PRO A 18 -17.82 27.45 1.14
CA PRO A 18 -18.71 26.30 1.41
C PRO A 18 -20.05 26.69 2.05
N TYR A 19 -20.04 27.60 3.03
CA TYR A 19 -21.25 28.09 3.69
C TYR A 19 -22.11 28.95 2.76
N PHE A 20 -21.46 29.69 1.85
CA PHE A 20 -22.14 30.52 0.87
C PHE A 20 -22.85 29.69 -0.22
N VAL A 21 -22.29 28.55 -0.63
CA VAL A 21 -22.94 27.63 -1.58
C VAL A 21 -24.08 26.85 -0.94
N HIS A 22 -23.97 26.46 0.34
CA HIS A 22 -25.09 25.86 1.07
C HIS A 22 -26.28 26.83 1.17
N ALA A 23 -26.03 28.14 1.29
CA ALA A 23 -27.07 29.18 1.24
C ALA A 23 -27.78 29.30 -0.13
N GLN A 24 -27.24 28.70 -1.20
CA GLN A 24 -27.85 28.69 -2.54
C GLN A 24 -28.70 27.44 -2.84
N GLY A 25 -28.89 26.53 -1.87
CA GLY A 25 -29.83 25.41 -2.01
C GLY A 25 -29.41 24.31 -3.00
N LEU A 26 -28.13 24.24 -3.39
CA LEU A 26 -27.62 23.18 -4.26
C LEU A 26 -27.45 21.87 -3.46
N SER A 27 -28.52 21.10 -3.32
CA SER A 27 -28.49 19.75 -2.77
C SER A 27 -28.09 18.75 -3.86
N LEU A 28 -26.81 18.34 -3.88
CA LEU A 28 -26.41 17.17 -4.65
C LEU A 28 -26.99 15.93 -3.96
N GLU A 29 -28.00 15.29 -4.57
CA GLU A 29 -28.51 14.01 -4.08
C GLU A 29 -27.39 12.97 -4.13
N ALA A 30 -27.16 12.34 -2.98
CA ALA A 30 -26.16 11.31 -2.83
C ALA A 30 -26.52 10.13 -3.77
N PRO A 31 -25.62 9.62 -4.64
CA PRO A 31 -25.90 8.47 -5.51
C PRO A 31 -26.46 7.27 -4.74
N LYS A 32 -27.63 6.79 -5.16
CA LYS A 32 -28.23 5.57 -4.61
C LYS A 32 -27.34 4.37 -4.96
N LEU A 33 -27.27 3.38 -4.07
CA LEU A 33 -26.52 2.15 -4.34
C LEU A 33 -27.02 1.54 -5.67
N SER A 34 -26.08 1.27 -6.57
CA SER A 34 -26.37 0.74 -7.89
C SER A 34 -25.38 -0.39 -8.24
N LEU A 35 -25.78 -1.29 -9.13
CA LEU A 35 -24.92 -2.39 -9.58
C LEU A 35 -23.55 -1.92 -10.09
N PRO A 36 -23.43 -0.81 -10.87
CA PRO A 36 -22.13 -0.30 -11.29
C PRO A 36 -21.20 0.08 -10.12
N ILE A 37 -21.75 0.60 -9.01
CA ILE A 37 -20.95 0.92 -7.82
C ILE A 37 -20.41 -0.37 -7.20
N ILE A 38 -21.25 -1.41 -7.05
CA ILE A 38 -20.84 -2.69 -6.48
C ILE A 38 -19.75 -3.35 -7.34
N ILE A 39 -19.94 -3.36 -8.66
CA ILE A 39 -18.95 -3.90 -9.60
C ILE A 39 -17.66 -3.07 -9.54
N GLY A 40 -17.77 -1.74 -9.57
CA GLY A 40 -16.63 -0.82 -9.53
C GLY A 40 -15.78 -1.02 -8.28
N PHE A 41 -16.40 -1.08 -7.10
CA PHE A 41 -15.68 -1.33 -5.85
C PHE A 41 -15.12 -2.75 -5.74
N GLY A 42 -15.81 -3.77 -6.26
CA GLY A 42 -15.29 -5.13 -6.31
C GLY A 42 -14.06 -5.24 -7.22
N LEU A 43 -14.06 -4.55 -8.36
CA LEU A 43 -12.92 -4.48 -9.27
C LEU A 43 -11.77 -3.66 -8.69
N LEU A 44 -12.06 -2.53 -8.04
CA LEU A 44 -11.03 -1.72 -7.38
C LEU A 44 -10.34 -2.49 -6.26
N ASP A 45 -11.10 -3.23 -5.46
CA ASP A 45 -10.54 -4.02 -4.36
C ASP A 45 -9.71 -5.20 -4.86
N SER A 46 -10.14 -5.84 -5.96
CA SER A 46 -9.44 -6.99 -6.54
C SER A 46 -8.18 -6.66 -7.33
N ILE A 47 -8.09 -5.45 -7.89
CA ILE A 47 -6.90 -4.94 -8.58
C ILE A 47 -5.90 -4.31 -7.58
N ASN A 48 -6.13 -4.49 -6.27
CA ASN A 48 -5.25 -3.97 -5.24
C ASN A 48 -3.83 -4.58 -5.35
N PRO A 49 -2.77 -3.75 -5.38
CA PRO A 49 -1.40 -4.23 -5.52
C PRO A 49 -0.92 -5.13 -4.37
N CYS A 50 -1.57 -5.11 -3.21
CA CYS A 50 -1.29 -6.01 -2.08
C CYS A 50 -1.75 -7.44 -2.40
N VAL A 51 -3.04 -7.60 -2.70
CA VAL A 51 -3.72 -8.85 -3.06
C VAL A 51 -3.01 -9.56 -4.22
N ILE A 52 -2.74 -8.82 -5.30
CA ILE A 52 -2.01 -9.36 -6.46
C ILE A 52 -0.59 -9.77 -6.06
N GLY A 53 0.09 -9.00 -5.21
CA GLY A 53 1.45 -9.29 -4.78
C GLY A 53 1.58 -10.61 -4.03
N VAL A 54 0.69 -10.86 -3.06
CA VAL A 54 0.71 -12.09 -2.26
C VAL A 54 0.30 -13.30 -3.11
N LEU A 55 -0.68 -13.16 -4.00
CA LEU A 55 -1.03 -14.21 -4.95
C LEU A 55 0.18 -14.59 -5.82
N LEU A 56 0.85 -13.61 -6.45
CA LEU A 56 2.01 -13.86 -7.31
C LEU A 56 3.16 -14.54 -6.56
N LEU A 57 3.39 -14.18 -5.29
CA LEU A 57 4.37 -14.85 -4.43
C LEU A 57 4.04 -16.34 -4.25
N MET A 58 2.79 -16.65 -3.90
CA MET A 58 2.34 -18.04 -3.72
C MET A 58 2.45 -18.85 -5.02
N LEU A 59 2.02 -18.28 -6.15
CA LEU A 59 2.10 -18.96 -7.45
C LEU A 59 3.55 -19.21 -7.87
N THR A 60 4.46 -18.28 -7.57
CA THR A 60 5.89 -18.44 -7.84
C THR A 60 6.47 -19.62 -7.07
N MET A 61 6.09 -19.78 -5.80
CA MET A 61 6.51 -20.94 -5.01
C MET A 61 5.89 -22.24 -5.56
N LEU A 62 4.61 -22.22 -5.95
CA LEU A 62 3.94 -23.41 -6.51
C LEU A 62 4.59 -23.90 -7.80
N LEU A 63 5.03 -22.97 -8.65
CA LEU A 63 5.73 -23.32 -9.88
C LEU A 63 7.12 -23.94 -9.63
N LYS A 64 7.79 -23.64 -8.51
CA LYS A 64 9.08 -24.28 -8.15
C LYS A 64 8.95 -25.78 -7.88
N THR A 65 7.75 -26.27 -7.54
CA THR A 65 7.50 -27.71 -7.35
C THR A 65 7.49 -28.51 -8.65
N GLY A 66 7.45 -27.85 -9.82
CA GLY A 66 7.35 -28.48 -11.14
C GLY A 66 5.95 -29.00 -11.49
N GLN A 67 5.01 -29.03 -10.55
CA GLN A 67 3.65 -29.56 -10.76
C GLN A 67 2.69 -28.46 -11.20
N LYS A 68 2.47 -28.31 -12.52
CA LYS A 68 1.54 -27.31 -13.07
C LYS A 68 0.10 -27.45 -12.53
N GLN A 69 -0.37 -28.68 -12.31
CA GLN A 69 -1.68 -28.96 -11.70
C GLN A 69 -1.80 -28.41 -10.27
N ALA A 70 -0.70 -28.33 -9.52
CA ALA A 70 -0.70 -27.79 -8.17
C ALA A 70 -1.03 -26.29 -8.15
N VAL A 71 -0.70 -25.55 -9.21
CA VAL A 71 -1.04 -24.13 -9.37
C VAL A 71 -2.55 -23.94 -9.41
N LEU A 72 -3.26 -24.73 -10.22
CA LEU A 72 -4.70 -24.61 -10.39
C LEU A 72 -5.45 -25.07 -9.14
N ARG A 73 -5.07 -26.23 -8.59
CA ARG A 73 -5.72 -26.83 -7.41
C ARG A 73 -5.53 -25.99 -6.15
N ASN A 74 -4.27 -25.62 -5.83
CA ASN A 74 -3.99 -24.79 -4.65
C ASN A 74 -4.40 -23.32 -4.87
N GLY A 75 -4.30 -22.81 -6.10
CA GLY A 75 -4.83 -21.49 -6.45
C GLY A 75 -6.34 -21.39 -6.24
N ALA A 76 -7.10 -22.41 -6.66
CA ALA A 76 -8.54 -22.47 -6.42
C ALA A 76 -8.88 -22.55 -4.93
N ALA A 77 -8.16 -23.38 -4.16
CA ALA A 77 -8.33 -23.46 -2.71
C ALA A 77 -8.00 -22.13 -2.01
N TYR A 78 -6.94 -21.44 -2.43
CA TYR A 78 -6.60 -20.09 -1.96
C TYR A 78 -7.74 -19.09 -2.23
N VAL A 79 -8.25 -19.05 -3.46
CA VAL A 79 -9.38 -18.17 -3.82
C VAL A 79 -10.63 -18.51 -3.00
N ALA A 80 -10.91 -19.79 -2.78
CA ALA A 80 -12.01 -20.20 -1.92
C ALA A 80 -11.83 -19.70 -0.47
N GLY A 81 -10.61 -19.78 0.07
CA GLY A 81 -10.27 -19.24 1.39
C GLY A 81 -10.50 -17.74 1.49
N VAL A 82 -10.05 -17.00 0.48
CA VAL A 82 -10.29 -15.55 0.36
C VAL A 82 -11.79 -15.26 0.28
N TYR A 83 -12.51 -15.92 -0.63
CA TYR A 83 -13.96 -15.72 -0.83
C TYR A 83 -14.76 -15.99 0.45
N VAL A 84 -14.51 -17.12 1.11
CA VAL A 84 -15.21 -17.50 2.34
C VAL A 84 -14.91 -16.52 3.47
N THR A 85 -13.66 -16.10 3.62
CA THR A 85 -13.27 -15.16 4.69
C THR A 85 -13.93 -13.80 4.49
N TYR A 86 -13.92 -13.29 3.26
CA TYR A 86 -14.65 -12.08 2.91
C TYR A 86 -16.15 -12.25 3.16
N LEU A 87 -16.76 -13.33 2.67
CA LEU A 87 -18.18 -13.57 2.85
C LEU A 87 -18.57 -13.59 4.34
N VAL A 88 -17.86 -14.37 5.16
CA VAL A 88 -18.12 -14.44 6.61
C VAL A 88 -17.92 -13.08 7.28
N GLY A 89 -16.84 -12.37 6.92
CA GLY A 89 -16.58 -11.01 7.41
C GLY A 89 -17.70 -10.04 7.04
N GLY A 90 -18.17 -10.08 5.80
CA GLY A 90 -19.27 -9.27 5.30
C GLY A 90 -20.58 -9.58 5.98
N LEU A 91 -20.94 -10.85 6.15
CA LEU A 91 -22.15 -11.26 6.87
C LEU A 91 -22.11 -10.76 8.32
N THR A 92 -20.97 -10.91 8.98
CA THR A 92 -20.76 -10.46 10.38
C THR A 92 -20.91 -8.94 10.49
N LEU A 93 -20.22 -8.20 9.63
CA LEU A 93 -20.27 -6.73 9.62
C LEU A 93 -21.66 -6.20 9.22
N LEU A 94 -22.32 -6.82 8.24
CA LEU A 94 -23.64 -6.39 7.78
C LEU A 94 -24.72 -6.65 8.84
N GLY A 95 -24.59 -7.74 9.61
CA GLY A 95 -25.40 -7.97 10.81
C GLY A 95 -25.19 -6.88 11.85
N LEU A 96 -23.95 -6.50 12.13
CA LEU A 96 -23.61 -5.40 13.04
C LEU A 96 -24.18 -4.07 12.54
N PHE A 97 -24.04 -3.75 11.26
CA PHE A 97 -24.49 -2.47 10.69
C PHE A 97 -26.01 -2.33 10.77
N ASN A 98 -26.74 -3.40 10.44
CA ASN A 98 -28.20 -3.41 10.54
C ASN A 98 -28.69 -3.34 11.99
N ALA A 99 -27.99 -3.97 12.94
CA ALA A 99 -28.29 -3.82 14.36
C ALA A 99 -28.11 -2.37 14.82
N MET A 100 -26.99 -1.73 14.45
CA MET A 100 -26.69 -0.33 14.81
C MET A 100 -27.66 0.66 14.15
N ARG A 101 -28.13 0.38 12.94
CA ARG A 101 -29.16 1.19 12.24
C ARG A 101 -30.47 1.29 13.03
N SER A 102 -30.83 0.27 13.81
CA SER A 102 -32.08 0.28 14.60
C SER A 102 -32.08 1.33 15.73
N ILE A 103 -30.91 1.83 16.12
CA ILE A 103 -30.75 2.85 17.16
C ILE A 103 -30.26 4.14 16.50
N VAL A 104 -31.20 5.03 16.15
CA VAL A 104 -30.96 6.20 15.25
C VAL A 104 -29.71 7.02 15.62
N VAL A 105 -29.55 7.40 16.88
CA VAL A 105 -28.41 8.23 17.35
C VAL A 105 -27.08 7.46 17.26
N ILE A 106 -27.08 6.18 17.65
CA ILE A 106 -25.88 5.32 17.61
C ILE A 106 -25.48 5.03 16.16
N GLY A 107 -26.46 4.79 15.27
CA GLY A 107 -26.24 4.56 13.85
C GLY A 107 -25.58 5.76 13.14
N GLN A 108 -26.02 6.99 13.44
CA GLN A 108 -25.43 8.20 12.86
C GLN A 108 -23.95 8.37 13.26
N VAL A 109 -23.64 8.23 14.55
CA VAL A 109 -22.25 8.30 15.04
C VAL A 109 -21.41 7.17 14.42
N PHE A 110 -21.95 5.96 14.34
CA PHE A 110 -21.28 4.80 13.77
C PHE A 110 -20.92 5.01 12.28
N TYR A 111 -21.86 5.48 11.46
CA TYR A 111 -21.59 5.77 10.06
C TYR A 111 -20.62 6.94 9.86
N PHE A 112 -20.68 7.95 10.73
CA PHE A 112 -19.71 9.05 10.71
C PHE A 112 -18.29 8.54 10.98
N VAL A 113 -18.11 7.66 11.97
CA VAL A 113 -16.80 7.06 12.31
C VAL A 113 -16.28 6.20 11.15
N ILE A 114 -17.14 5.39 10.52
CA ILE A 114 -16.75 4.60 9.34
C ILE A 114 -16.37 5.52 8.18
N GLY A 115 -17.18 6.55 7.91
CA GLY A 115 -16.90 7.53 6.86
C GLY A 115 -15.56 8.24 7.08
N ALA A 116 -15.25 8.64 8.32
CA ALA A 116 -13.96 9.23 8.67
C ALA A 116 -12.79 8.25 8.47
N PHE A 117 -12.97 6.98 8.85
CA PHE A 117 -11.97 5.93 8.64
C PHE A 117 -11.71 5.67 7.14
N VAL A 118 -12.78 5.53 6.34
CA VAL A 118 -12.67 5.32 4.89
C VAL A 118 -12.03 6.54 4.21
N LEU A 119 -12.36 7.76 4.65
CA LEU A 119 -11.73 8.98 4.15
C LEU A 119 -10.23 9.00 4.44
N LEU A 120 -9.84 8.67 5.67
CA LEU A 120 -8.43 8.59 6.06
C LEU A 120 -7.69 7.53 5.23
N ALA A 121 -8.26 6.35 5.05
CA ALA A 121 -7.69 5.31 4.21
C ALA A 121 -7.55 5.77 2.74
N GLY A 122 -8.55 6.46 2.19
CA GLY A 122 -8.50 7.04 0.84
C GLY A 122 -7.37 8.06 0.68
N LEU A 123 -7.21 8.97 1.64
CA LEU A 123 -6.12 9.95 1.66
C LEU A 123 -4.74 9.28 1.78
N LEU A 124 -4.63 8.21 2.56
CA LEU A 124 -3.39 7.45 2.68
C LEU A 124 -3.02 6.69 1.38
N GLU A 125 -4.01 6.15 0.67
CA GLU A 125 -3.79 5.54 -0.66
C GLU A 125 -3.33 6.58 -1.69
N ILE A 126 -3.94 7.77 -1.70
CA ILE A 126 -3.48 8.89 -2.55
C ILE A 126 -2.06 9.33 -2.15
N LYS A 127 -1.75 9.40 -0.86
CA LYS A 127 -0.40 9.71 -0.40
C LYS A 127 0.61 8.66 -0.89
N ASP A 128 0.25 7.38 -0.84
CA ASP A 128 1.10 6.28 -1.30
C ASP A 128 1.34 6.30 -2.83
N TYR A 129 0.49 6.96 -3.61
CA TYR A 129 0.79 7.27 -5.02
C TYR A 129 1.97 8.24 -5.16
N PHE A 130 2.02 9.32 -4.37
CA PHE A 130 3.09 10.33 -4.46
C PHE A 130 4.39 9.90 -3.78
N TRP A 131 4.28 9.28 -2.60
CA TRP A 131 5.41 8.82 -1.76
C TRP A 131 5.12 7.47 -1.12
N TYR A 132 5.19 6.42 -1.93
CA TYR A 132 5.08 5.05 -1.44
C TYR A 132 6.14 4.72 -0.38
N GLY A 133 5.72 4.08 0.73
CA GLY A 133 6.62 3.55 1.75
C GLY A 133 7.31 4.59 2.65
N ARG A 134 6.94 5.87 2.56
CA ARG A 134 7.42 6.92 3.49
C ARG A 134 6.40 7.16 4.60
N TRP A 135 6.90 7.29 5.83
CA TRP A 135 6.12 7.52 7.06
C TRP A 135 5.19 6.35 7.37
N PHE A 136 3.92 6.50 7.03
CA PHE A 136 2.87 5.50 7.17
C PHE A 136 2.48 5.04 5.77
N ALA A 137 2.50 3.75 5.49
CA ALA A 137 2.05 3.20 4.21
C ALA A 137 1.01 2.12 4.47
N LEU A 138 -0.02 2.04 3.61
CA LEU A 138 -0.94 0.90 3.59
C LEU A 138 -0.25 -0.26 2.89
N ALA A 139 0.78 -0.79 3.53
CA ALA A 139 1.50 -1.97 3.10
C ALA A 139 1.43 -3.01 4.22
N ILE A 140 1.53 -4.28 3.82
CA ILE A 140 1.61 -5.38 4.77
C ILE A 140 2.80 -5.12 5.72
N PRO A 141 2.56 -5.03 7.04
CA PRO A 141 3.63 -4.80 8.00
C PRO A 141 4.70 -5.90 7.91
N ARG A 142 5.99 -5.54 7.97
CA ARG A 142 7.13 -6.47 7.79
C ARG A 142 7.04 -7.72 8.69
N ARG A 143 6.47 -7.60 9.89
CA ARG A 143 6.22 -8.73 10.81
C ARG A 143 5.40 -9.85 10.16
N PHE A 144 4.38 -9.51 9.37
CA PHE A 144 3.50 -10.49 8.74
C PHE A 144 4.10 -11.09 7.48
N ILE A 145 5.07 -10.41 6.84
CA ILE A 145 5.77 -10.95 5.66
C ILE A 145 6.49 -12.25 6.00
N SER A 146 7.20 -12.30 7.13
CA SER A 146 7.87 -13.52 7.60
C SER A 146 6.90 -14.68 7.88
N THR A 147 5.71 -14.36 8.41
CA THR A 147 4.65 -15.36 8.66
C THR A 147 4.02 -15.84 7.36
N ILE A 148 3.82 -14.93 6.41
CA ILE A 148 3.33 -15.24 5.06
C ILE A 148 4.32 -16.19 4.38
N GLU A 149 5.61 -15.84 4.36
CA GLU A 149 6.66 -16.67 3.76
C GLU A 149 6.73 -18.07 4.38
N ALA A 150 6.71 -18.15 5.72
CA ALA A 150 6.73 -19.43 6.44
C ALA A 150 5.48 -20.30 6.20
N LYS A 151 4.31 -19.68 5.94
CA LYS A 151 3.08 -20.42 5.61
C LYS A 151 2.99 -20.81 4.14
N VAL A 152 3.53 -19.99 3.23
CA VAL A 152 3.55 -20.28 1.78
C VAL A 152 4.32 -21.57 1.49
N THR A 153 5.41 -21.86 2.21
CA THR A 153 6.16 -23.13 2.02
C THR A 153 5.31 -24.37 2.30
N GLY A 154 4.38 -24.27 3.25
CA GLY A 154 3.43 -25.34 3.59
C GLY A 154 2.28 -25.49 2.58
N VAL A 155 2.05 -24.53 1.68
CA VAL A 155 0.98 -24.58 0.67
C VAL A 155 1.20 -25.74 -0.32
N HIS A 156 2.46 -26.13 -0.56
CA HIS A 156 2.77 -27.30 -1.39
C HIS A 156 2.34 -28.63 -0.77
N ALA A 157 2.04 -28.64 0.53
CA ALA A 157 1.75 -29.87 1.26
C ALA A 157 0.26 -30.25 1.25
N SER A 158 -0.69 -29.33 1.01
CA SER A 158 -2.13 -29.63 1.05
C SER A 158 -3.04 -28.49 0.54
N LEU A 159 -4.19 -28.84 -0.04
CA LEU A 159 -5.30 -27.91 -0.34
C LEU A 159 -5.78 -27.14 0.89
N VAL A 160 -5.76 -27.77 2.06
CA VAL A 160 -6.17 -27.15 3.33
C VAL A 160 -5.20 -26.03 3.72
N ALA A 161 -3.90 -26.22 3.44
CA ALA A 161 -2.88 -25.20 3.68
C ALA A 161 -3.08 -24.00 2.73
N ALA A 162 -3.38 -24.25 1.46
CA ALA A 162 -3.69 -23.20 0.48
C ALA A 162 -4.94 -22.38 0.87
N PHE A 163 -6.02 -23.05 1.28
CA PHE A 163 -7.24 -22.41 1.77
C PHE A 163 -6.98 -21.56 3.00
N SER A 164 -6.33 -22.14 4.02
CA SER A 164 -6.00 -21.44 5.26
C SER A 164 -5.06 -20.26 5.04
N PHE A 165 -4.15 -20.39 4.07
CA PHE A 165 -3.27 -19.30 3.66
C PHE A 165 -4.07 -18.15 3.03
N GLY A 166 -4.99 -18.45 2.11
CA GLY A 166 -5.90 -17.44 1.55
C GLY A 166 -6.71 -16.70 2.63
N ALA A 167 -7.28 -17.45 3.57
CA ALA A 167 -8.02 -16.86 4.69
C ALA A 167 -7.16 -15.94 5.57
N LEU A 168 -5.94 -16.37 5.91
CA LEU A 168 -5.02 -15.55 6.71
C LEU A 168 -4.58 -14.29 5.97
N VAL A 169 -4.29 -14.41 4.68
CA VAL A 169 -3.85 -13.28 3.86
C VAL A 169 -4.94 -12.21 3.78
N THR A 170 -6.20 -12.62 3.60
CA THR A 170 -7.35 -11.71 3.67
C THR A 170 -7.37 -10.90 4.97
N LEU A 171 -7.11 -11.53 6.12
CA LEU A 171 -7.07 -10.82 7.41
C LEU A 171 -5.91 -9.82 7.51
N VAL A 172 -4.77 -10.15 6.91
CA VAL A 172 -3.59 -9.25 6.89
C VAL A 172 -3.78 -8.09 5.91
N GLU A 173 -4.62 -8.26 4.90
CA GLU A 173 -4.93 -7.27 3.86
C GLU A 173 -6.06 -6.31 4.23
N LEU A 174 -6.79 -6.57 5.32
CA LEU A 174 -7.81 -5.69 5.89
C LEU A 174 -7.47 -4.18 5.90
N PRO A 175 -6.25 -3.70 6.22
CA PRO A 175 -5.97 -2.28 6.10
C PRO A 175 -6.15 -1.74 4.67
N CYS A 176 -5.72 -2.47 3.63
CA CYS A 176 -5.74 -2.00 2.23
C CYS A 176 -7.01 -2.37 1.46
N THR A 177 -7.70 -3.44 1.85
CA THR A 177 -8.92 -3.91 1.17
C THR A 177 -10.18 -3.79 2.05
N GLY A 178 -10.00 -3.63 3.36
CA GLY A 178 -11.13 -3.44 4.28
C GLY A 178 -11.81 -2.09 4.10
N ALA A 179 -11.09 -1.03 3.68
CA ALA A 179 -11.70 0.27 3.41
C ALA A 179 -12.74 0.24 2.26
N PRO A 180 -12.43 -0.27 1.06
CA PRO A 180 -13.44 -0.40 -0.01
C PRO A 180 -14.56 -1.37 0.38
N TYR A 181 -14.24 -2.41 1.16
CA TYR A 181 -15.24 -3.34 1.67
C TYR A 181 -16.23 -2.69 2.64
N LEU A 182 -15.74 -1.99 3.66
CA LEU A 182 -16.54 -1.24 4.64
C LEU A 182 -17.39 -0.17 3.95
N ALA A 183 -16.85 0.49 2.92
CA ALA A 183 -17.57 1.48 2.14
C ALA A 183 -18.83 0.87 1.49
N VAL A 184 -18.69 -0.27 0.80
CA VAL A 184 -19.80 -0.97 0.15
C VAL A 184 -20.81 -1.52 1.16
N LEU A 185 -20.37 -2.11 2.26
CA LEU A 185 -21.26 -2.60 3.32
C LEU A 185 -22.08 -1.46 3.95
N THR A 186 -21.44 -0.30 4.13
CA THR A 186 -22.11 0.91 4.64
C THR A 186 -23.16 1.42 3.66
N LEU A 187 -22.81 1.48 2.37
CA LEU A 187 -23.75 1.82 1.30
C LEU A 187 -24.97 0.88 1.28
N MET A 188 -24.74 -0.44 1.38
CA MET A 188 -25.82 -1.44 1.45
C MET A 188 -26.73 -1.21 2.65
N SER A 189 -26.16 -1.02 3.84
CA SER A 189 -26.95 -0.82 5.05
C SER A 189 -27.68 0.53 5.05
N GLN A 190 -27.08 1.63 4.59
CA GLN A 190 -27.73 2.94 4.51
C GLN A 190 -28.88 2.96 3.50
N SER A 191 -28.75 2.23 2.38
CA SER A 191 -29.78 2.16 1.32
C SER A 191 -31.08 1.45 1.74
N GLY A 192 -31.16 0.92 2.95
CA GLY A 192 -32.40 0.32 3.49
C GLY A 192 -32.59 -1.15 3.14
N TYR A 193 -31.57 -1.80 2.56
CA TYR A 193 -31.63 -3.22 2.32
C TYR A 193 -31.64 -3.98 3.65
N GLN A 194 -32.65 -4.82 3.83
CA GLN A 194 -32.67 -5.79 4.92
C GLN A 194 -31.52 -6.78 4.78
N TYR A 195 -31.16 -7.46 5.87
CA TYR A 195 -30.06 -8.42 5.90
C TYR A 195 -30.15 -9.45 4.76
N LEU A 196 -31.32 -10.09 4.58
CA LEU A 196 -31.53 -11.06 3.51
C LEU A 196 -31.44 -10.46 2.11
N ALA A 197 -31.95 -9.25 1.90
CA ALA A 197 -31.89 -8.57 0.60
C ALA A 197 -30.46 -8.15 0.21
N SER A 198 -29.57 -8.01 1.21
CA SER A 198 -28.16 -7.68 0.97
C SER A 198 -27.30 -8.90 0.62
N LEU A 199 -27.77 -10.13 0.94
CA LEU A 199 -27.01 -11.36 0.70
C LEU A 199 -26.63 -11.59 -0.77
N PRO A 200 -27.55 -11.47 -1.75
CA PRO A 200 -27.19 -11.69 -3.15
C PRO A 200 -26.17 -10.66 -3.65
N LEU A 201 -26.29 -9.40 -3.20
CA LEU A 201 -25.37 -8.33 -3.56
C LEU A 201 -23.98 -8.58 -2.95
N LEU A 202 -23.91 -9.08 -1.73
CA LEU A 202 -22.65 -9.44 -1.06
C LEU A 202 -21.96 -10.61 -1.77
N LEU A 203 -22.71 -11.67 -2.11
CA LEU A 203 -22.20 -12.80 -2.88
C LEU A 203 -21.66 -12.35 -4.24
N PHE A 204 -22.40 -11.48 -4.92
CA PHE A 204 -22.00 -10.92 -6.20
C PHE A 204 -20.76 -10.03 -6.11
N TYR A 205 -20.69 -9.15 -5.09
CA TYR A 205 -19.50 -8.34 -4.82
C TYR A 205 -18.25 -9.22 -4.62
N ASN A 206 -18.36 -10.24 -3.77
CA ASN A 206 -17.24 -11.15 -3.50
C ASN A 206 -16.84 -11.94 -4.76
N LEU A 207 -17.80 -12.26 -5.64
CA LEU A 207 -17.52 -12.95 -6.90
C LEU A 207 -16.74 -12.03 -7.86
N VAL A 208 -17.17 -10.78 -8.00
CA VAL A 208 -16.45 -9.77 -8.79
C VAL A 208 -15.04 -9.56 -8.23
N PHE A 209 -14.90 -9.52 -6.90
CA PHE A 209 -13.61 -9.37 -6.24
C PHE A 209 -12.65 -10.54 -6.52
N VAL A 210 -13.11 -11.80 -6.50
CA VAL A 210 -12.20 -12.92 -6.76
C VAL A 210 -11.88 -13.15 -8.24
N LEU A 211 -12.61 -12.51 -9.15
CA LEU A 211 -12.49 -12.77 -10.58
C LEU A 211 -11.07 -12.46 -11.13
N PRO A 212 -10.44 -11.30 -10.83
CA PRO A 212 -9.07 -11.05 -11.27
C PRO A 212 -8.04 -12.03 -10.69
N LEU A 213 -8.23 -12.51 -9.46
CA LEU A 213 -7.37 -13.54 -8.85
C LEU A 213 -7.45 -14.86 -9.65
N ILE A 214 -8.66 -15.29 -10.01
CA ILE A 214 -8.89 -16.49 -10.83
C ILE A 214 -8.21 -16.34 -12.20
N VAL A 215 -8.32 -15.17 -12.83
CA VAL A 215 -7.65 -14.88 -14.11
C VAL A 215 -6.13 -14.99 -13.96
N ILE A 216 -5.54 -14.41 -12.92
CA ILE A 216 -4.08 -14.48 -12.68
C ILE A 216 -3.63 -15.94 -12.49
N ILE A 217 -4.37 -16.74 -11.72
CA ILE A 217 -4.07 -18.17 -11.52
C ILE A 217 -4.12 -18.93 -12.85
N TYR A 218 -5.15 -18.68 -13.67
CA TYR A 218 -5.29 -19.32 -14.97
C TYR A 218 -4.15 -18.94 -15.93
N LEU A 219 -3.77 -17.66 -15.98
CA LEU A 219 -2.63 -17.19 -16.78
C LEU A 219 -1.31 -17.82 -16.30
N ALA A 220 -1.10 -17.93 -14.99
CA ALA A 220 0.05 -18.60 -14.42
C ALA A 220 0.10 -20.08 -14.80
N TYR A 221 -1.04 -20.78 -14.75
CA TYR A 221 -1.17 -22.17 -15.19
C TYR A 221 -0.84 -22.35 -16.68
N ARG A 222 -1.23 -21.39 -17.53
CA ARG A 222 -0.88 -21.36 -18.96
C ARG A 222 0.59 -21.05 -19.24
N GLY A 223 1.38 -20.72 -18.22
CA GLY A 223 2.82 -20.46 -18.34
C GLY A 223 3.18 -19.00 -18.61
N VAL A 224 2.27 -18.06 -18.36
CA VAL A 224 2.61 -16.62 -18.40
C VAL A 224 3.67 -16.31 -17.35
N ASN A 225 4.68 -15.54 -17.73
CA ASN A 225 5.81 -15.22 -16.85
C ASN A 225 5.36 -14.36 -15.65
N LEU A 226 5.37 -14.94 -14.46
CA LEU A 226 5.01 -14.26 -13.21
C LEU A 226 5.90 -13.04 -12.93
N LYS A 227 7.18 -13.05 -13.33
CA LYS A 227 8.07 -11.88 -13.17
C LYS A 227 7.57 -10.69 -14.00
N ARG A 228 7.00 -10.94 -15.18
CA ARG A 228 6.41 -9.89 -16.02
C ARG A 228 5.15 -9.32 -15.38
N MET A 229 4.30 -10.17 -14.81
CA MET A 229 3.10 -9.75 -14.08
C MET A 229 3.48 -8.93 -12.83
N GLU A 230 4.54 -9.34 -12.13
CA GLU A 230 5.07 -8.59 -11.00
C GLU A 230 5.66 -7.24 -11.41
N GLY A 231 6.40 -7.19 -12.53
CA GLY A 231 6.91 -5.95 -13.11
C GLY A 231 5.79 -4.97 -13.44
N TRP A 232 4.73 -5.44 -14.10
CA TRP A 232 3.54 -4.64 -14.38
C TRP A 232 2.87 -4.14 -13.09
N ARG A 233 2.71 -5.01 -12.09
CA ARG A 233 2.18 -4.62 -10.77
C ARG A 233 3.03 -3.53 -10.13
N LYS A 234 4.37 -3.64 -10.18
CA LYS A 234 5.29 -2.64 -9.62
C LYS A 234 5.20 -1.30 -10.36
N GLU A 235 5.15 -1.33 -11.68
CA GLU A 235 5.04 -0.14 -12.53
C GLU A 235 3.70 0.59 -12.33
N LYS A 236 2.59 -0.15 -12.32
CA LYS A 236 1.24 0.43 -12.21
C LYS A 236 0.75 0.61 -10.77
N ARG A 237 1.50 0.15 -9.77
CA ARG A 237 1.16 0.24 -8.34
C ARG A 237 0.67 1.63 -7.94
N GLY A 238 1.41 2.66 -8.32
CA GLY A 238 1.05 4.04 -7.98
C GLY A 238 -0.34 4.40 -8.50
N LEU A 239 -0.59 4.15 -9.78
CA LEU A 239 -1.87 4.46 -10.41
C LEU A 239 -3.02 3.66 -9.78
N MET A 240 -2.80 2.38 -9.48
CA MET A 240 -3.79 1.55 -8.77
C MET A 240 -4.20 2.19 -7.44
N ARG A 241 -3.22 2.62 -6.64
CA ARG A 241 -3.47 3.28 -5.35
C ARG A 241 -4.17 4.61 -5.49
N LEU A 242 -3.81 5.40 -6.51
CA LEU A 242 -4.49 6.66 -6.79
C LEU A 242 -5.99 6.44 -7.09
N PHE A 243 -6.32 5.49 -7.97
CA PHE A 243 -7.72 5.18 -8.31
C PHE A 243 -8.50 4.68 -7.10
N ILE A 244 -7.92 3.76 -6.32
CA ILE A 244 -8.54 3.26 -5.08
C ILE A 244 -8.76 4.43 -4.10
N GLY A 245 -7.74 5.26 -3.87
CA GLY A 245 -7.82 6.36 -2.93
C GLY A 245 -8.83 7.44 -3.31
N LEU A 246 -8.95 7.75 -4.61
CA LEU A 246 -9.98 8.66 -5.12
C LEU A 246 -11.39 8.09 -4.95
N ALA A 247 -11.60 6.81 -5.28
CA ALA A 247 -12.89 6.15 -5.11
C ALA A 247 -13.31 6.07 -3.63
N LEU A 248 -12.38 5.72 -2.74
CA LEU A 248 -12.60 5.70 -1.29
C LEU A 248 -12.93 7.09 -0.76
N SER A 249 -12.21 8.12 -1.19
CA SER A 249 -12.48 9.49 -0.76
C SER A 249 -13.87 9.95 -1.21
N ALA A 250 -14.27 9.63 -2.45
CA ALA A 250 -15.59 9.97 -2.98
C ALA A 250 -16.72 9.30 -2.18
N VAL A 251 -16.61 7.99 -1.91
CA VAL A 251 -17.63 7.29 -1.12
C VAL A 251 -17.59 7.66 0.35
N ALA A 252 -16.43 7.98 0.92
CA ALA A 252 -16.37 8.49 2.29
C ALA A 252 -17.11 9.83 2.44
N ILE A 253 -16.90 10.75 1.49
CA ILE A 253 -17.66 12.01 1.45
C ILE A 253 -19.15 11.71 1.35
N TRP A 254 -19.55 10.80 0.46
CA TRP A 254 -20.94 10.34 0.36
C TRP A 254 -21.50 9.85 1.70
N ILE A 255 -20.84 8.89 2.36
CA ILE A 255 -21.25 8.32 3.65
C ILE A 255 -21.38 9.40 4.74
N VAL A 256 -20.45 10.35 4.80
CA VAL A 256 -20.49 11.41 5.82
C VAL A 256 -21.61 12.41 5.53
N THR A 257 -21.82 12.75 4.27
CA THR A 257 -22.83 13.75 3.86
C THR A 257 -24.26 13.25 3.91
N THR A 258 -24.49 11.93 3.86
CA THR A 258 -25.82 11.36 4.14
C THR A 258 -26.22 11.52 5.61
N VAL A 259 -25.25 11.68 6.51
CA VAL A 259 -25.48 11.94 7.95
C VAL A 259 -25.40 13.43 8.29
N ALA A 260 -24.48 14.16 7.66
CA ALA A 260 -24.19 15.56 7.90
C ALA A 260 -23.95 16.29 6.56
N ASP A 261 -25.03 16.66 5.90
CA ASP A 261 -25.08 17.30 4.57
C ASP A 261 -24.22 18.58 4.48
N TYR A 262 -24.20 19.39 5.54
CA TYR A 262 -23.38 20.60 5.65
C TYR A 262 -21.87 20.36 5.51
N LEU A 263 -21.39 19.11 5.65
CA LEU A 263 -19.98 18.75 5.48
C LEU A 263 -19.56 18.50 4.03
N LEU A 264 -20.48 18.47 3.07
CA LEU A 264 -20.16 18.15 1.66
C LEU A 264 -19.09 19.08 1.08
N PHE A 265 -19.37 20.38 1.08
CA PHE A 265 -18.45 21.37 0.50
C PHE A 265 -17.12 21.45 1.27
N PRO A 266 -17.08 21.51 2.61
CA PRO A 266 -15.82 21.47 3.36
C PRO A 266 -14.97 20.24 3.06
N LEU A 267 -15.57 19.05 2.94
CA LEU A 267 -14.83 17.83 2.67
C LEU A 267 -14.30 17.78 1.23
N VAL A 268 -15.09 18.14 0.23
CA VAL A 268 -14.66 18.17 -1.18
C VAL A 268 -13.49 19.14 -1.37
N TRP A 269 -13.59 20.36 -0.83
CA TRP A 269 -12.50 21.34 -0.88
C TRP A 269 -11.29 20.91 -0.05
N GLY A 270 -11.51 20.34 1.13
CA GLY A 270 -10.44 19.79 1.97
C GLY A 270 -9.62 18.72 1.26
N VAL A 271 -10.29 17.72 0.66
CA VAL A 271 -9.63 16.67 -0.13
C VAL A 271 -8.90 17.27 -1.33
N GLY A 272 -9.57 18.15 -2.10
CA GLY A 272 -8.96 18.80 -3.27
C GLY A 272 -7.71 19.61 -2.94
N THR A 273 -7.73 20.37 -1.84
CA THR A 273 -6.57 21.16 -1.39
C THR A 273 -5.42 20.26 -0.92
N VAL A 274 -5.70 19.16 -0.22
CA VAL A 274 -4.68 18.17 0.18
C VAL A 274 -4.04 17.53 -1.06
N ILE A 275 -4.83 17.08 -2.03
CA ILE A 275 -4.31 16.50 -3.28
C ILE A 275 -3.48 17.53 -4.07
N GLY A 276 -3.97 18.77 -4.17
CA GLY A 276 -3.26 19.86 -4.84
C GLY A 276 -1.92 20.17 -4.17
N LEU A 277 -1.90 20.23 -2.84
CA LEU A 277 -0.68 20.43 -2.06
C LEU A 277 0.31 19.27 -2.28
N MET A 278 -0.14 18.02 -2.22
CA MET A 278 0.70 16.85 -2.49
C MET A 278 1.29 16.91 -3.91
N SER A 279 0.49 17.28 -4.90
CA SER A 279 0.91 17.42 -6.30
C SER A 279 1.97 18.52 -6.46
N ILE A 280 1.78 19.67 -5.80
CA ILE A 280 2.74 20.78 -5.78
C ILE A 280 4.04 20.36 -5.09
N ILE A 281 3.96 19.71 -3.92
CA ILE A 281 5.16 19.24 -3.20
C ILE A 281 5.92 18.23 -4.06
N LYS A 282 5.23 17.31 -4.75
CA LYS A 282 5.86 16.36 -5.67
C LYS A 282 6.50 17.06 -6.87
N TYR A 283 5.81 18.06 -7.43
CA TYR A 283 6.32 18.85 -8.55
C TYR A 283 7.57 19.64 -8.15
N LEU A 284 7.55 20.34 -7.02
CA LEU A 284 8.68 21.07 -6.47
C LEU A 284 9.84 20.14 -6.11
N SER A 285 9.53 18.98 -5.52
CA SER A 285 10.49 17.92 -5.20
C SER A 285 11.21 17.37 -6.44
N THR A 286 10.55 17.35 -7.59
CA THR A 286 11.13 16.86 -8.86
C THR A 286 11.96 17.95 -9.54
N ARG A 287 11.61 19.23 -9.34
CA ARG A 287 12.22 20.39 -10.03
C ARG A 287 13.36 21.07 -9.24
N ARG A 288 13.43 20.87 -7.92
CA ARG A 288 14.54 21.30 -7.07
C ARG A 288 15.10 20.13 -6.23
N PRO A 289 15.97 19.28 -6.79
CA PRO A 289 16.66 18.26 -6.01
C PRO A 289 17.53 18.87 -4.88
N ASP A 290 17.93 20.13 -5.04
CA ASP A 290 18.63 21.00 -4.10
C ASP A 290 17.82 21.41 -2.85
N LEU A 291 16.48 21.53 -2.94
CA LEU A 291 15.65 21.87 -1.78
C LEU A 291 15.48 20.68 -0.81
N HIS A 292 15.61 19.45 -1.32
CA HIS A 292 15.79 18.23 -0.49
C HIS A 292 17.18 18.17 0.15
N ALA A 293 18.20 18.78 -0.46
CA ALA A 293 19.51 18.90 0.15
C ALA A 293 19.49 19.90 1.33
N ASP A 294 18.69 20.97 1.27
CA ASP A 294 18.58 21.96 2.36
C ASP A 294 17.72 21.49 3.54
N PHE A 295 16.64 20.72 3.31
CA PHE A 295 15.87 20.10 4.42
C PHE A 295 16.62 18.93 5.09
N GLN A 296 17.62 18.36 4.41
CA GLN A 296 18.49 17.31 4.91
C GLN A 296 19.85 17.84 5.43
N LYS A 297 20.13 19.14 5.24
CA LYS A 297 21.38 19.81 5.64
C LYS A 297 21.47 20.11 7.14
N ASN A 298 20.34 20.13 7.85
CA ASN A 298 20.34 20.32 9.30
C ASN A 298 20.64 19.02 10.09
N PHE A 299 21.08 17.95 9.42
CA PHE A 299 21.63 16.74 10.04
C PHE A 299 22.95 16.35 9.36
N ASP A 300 23.88 17.30 9.22
CA ASP A 300 25.24 17.00 8.77
C ASP A 300 26.11 16.57 9.95
N ILE A 301 25.97 15.30 10.37
CA ILE A 301 27.02 14.62 11.14
C ILE A 301 27.91 13.93 10.09
N SER A 302 28.98 14.62 9.71
CA SER A 302 30.00 14.12 8.80
C SER A 302 30.66 12.86 9.38
N PHE A 303 30.29 11.70 8.83
CA PHE A 303 30.96 10.43 9.05
C PHE A 303 32.38 10.46 8.45
N LYS A 304 33.43 10.38 9.30
CA LYS A 304 34.84 10.50 8.85
C LYS A 304 35.69 9.26 9.05
N GLN A 305 35.33 8.37 9.98
CA GLN A 305 36.20 7.28 10.41
C GLN A 305 35.43 5.95 10.58
N VAL A 306 36.05 4.84 10.24
CA VAL A 306 35.48 3.49 10.33
C VAL A 306 36.30 2.68 11.32
N GLU A 307 35.63 1.97 12.23
CA GLU A 307 36.28 0.97 13.07
C GLU A 307 36.29 -0.39 12.36
N LYS A 308 37.48 -0.89 12.03
CA LYS A 308 37.68 -2.25 11.51
C LYS A 308 37.47 -3.26 12.64
N ARG A 309 37.20 -4.52 12.26
CA ARG A 309 37.05 -5.63 13.23
C ARG A 309 38.27 -5.86 14.12
N SER A 310 39.45 -5.41 13.68
CA SER A 310 40.70 -5.44 14.46
C SER A 310 40.80 -4.33 15.51
N GLY A 311 39.77 -3.49 15.68
CA GLY A 311 39.80 -2.28 16.52
C GLY A 311 40.55 -1.10 15.89
N LYS A 312 41.14 -1.28 14.69
CA LYS A 312 41.86 -0.20 13.98
C LYS A 312 40.88 0.80 13.36
N ILE A 313 41.06 2.07 13.68
CA ILE A 313 40.28 3.18 13.10
C ILE A 313 40.96 3.64 11.81
N VAL A 314 40.20 3.70 10.71
CA VAL A 314 40.68 4.15 9.39
C VAL A 314 39.76 5.22 8.81
N PRO A 315 40.24 6.10 7.92
CA PRO A 315 39.36 7.04 7.23
C PRO A 315 38.31 6.29 6.40
N PHE A 316 37.10 6.84 6.35
CA PHE A 316 36.04 6.28 5.52
C PHE A 316 36.35 6.52 4.04
N ASP A 317 36.34 5.45 3.25
CA ASP A 317 36.50 5.50 1.80
C ASP A 317 35.32 4.80 1.11
N GLN A 318 34.56 5.59 0.36
CA GLN A 318 33.38 5.12 -0.36
C GLN A 318 33.76 4.26 -1.59
N ASN A 319 34.95 4.44 -2.15
CA ASN A 319 35.41 3.69 -3.33
C ASN A 319 35.63 2.22 -2.99
N LEU A 320 36.10 1.92 -1.78
CA LEU A 320 36.24 0.55 -1.28
C LEU A 320 34.89 -0.19 -1.19
N LEU A 321 33.82 0.52 -0.78
CA LEU A 321 32.48 -0.06 -0.76
C LEU A 321 31.95 -0.31 -2.16
N LEU A 322 32.15 0.64 -3.07
CA LEU A 322 31.76 0.49 -4.46
C LEU A 322 32.46 -0.70 -5.12
N GLN A 323 33.79 -0.82 -4.95
CA GLN A 323 34.56 -1.96 -5.45
C GLN A 323 34.04 -3.30 -4.90
N SER A 324 33.74 -3.37 -3.60
CA SER A 324 33.21 -4.59 -2.97
C SER A 324 31.84 -5.00 -3.54
N LEU A 325 30.98 -4.01 -3.81
CA LEU A 325 29.65 -4.25 -4.34
C LEU A 325 29.70 -4.62 -5.82
N THR A 326 30.50 -3.91 -6.62
CA THR A 326 30.69 -4.23 -8.04
C THR A 326 31.28 -5.63 -8.23
N LEU A 327 32.18 -6.08 -7.33
CA LEU A 327 32.67 -7.47 -7.36
C LEU A 327 31.54 -8.48 -7.11
N ALA A 328 30.69 -8.24 -6.11
CA ALA A 328 29.53 -9.08 -5.82
C ALA A 328 28.50 -9.08 -6.95
N MET A 329 28.32 -7.95 -7.63
CA MET A 329 27.45 -7.81 -8.80
C MET A 329 27.99 -8.57 -10.01
N ARG A 330 29.32 -8.62 -10.18
CA ARG A 330 29.98 -9.47 -11.19
C ARG A 330 29.80 -10.96 -10.89
N ASP A 331 29.96 -11.39 -9.65
CA ASP A 331 29.75 -12.79 -9.23
C ASP A 331 28.29 -13.23 -9.41
N ALA A 332 27.33 -12.32 -9.25
CA ALA A 332 25.91 -12.54 -9.50
C ALA A 332 25.49 -12.38 -10.98
N ALA A 333 26.44 -12.22 -11.91
CA ALA A 333 26.20 -11.96 -13.34
C ALA A 333 25.25 -10.76 -13.63
N ALA A 334 25.25 -9.77 -12.74
CA ALA A 334 24.35 -8.62 -12.75
C ALA A 334 25.14 -7.31 -12.71
N VAL A 335 25.96 -7.04 -13.73
CA VAL A 335 26.87 -5.89 -13.78
C VAL A 335 26.11 -4.62 -14.19
N ASP A 336 25.89 -3.73 -13.23
CA ASP A 336 25.33 -2.38 -13.43
C ASP A 336 26.00 -1.40 -12.45
N ASP A 337 26.96 -0.64 -12.97
CA ASP A 337 27.77 0.30 -12.17
C ASP A 337 26.95 1.49 -11.64
N GLN A 338 25.89 1.90 -12.35
CA GLN A 338 25.00 2.98 -11.88
C GLN A 338 24.12 2.50 -10.73
N LEU A 339 23.65 1.25 -10.78
CA LEU A 339 22.93 0.63 -9.69
C LEU A 339 23.82 0.45 -8.45
N ALA A 340 25.07 0.03 -8.63
CA ALA A 340 26.05 -0.10 -7.56
C ALA A 340 26.29 1.25 -6.83
N LEU A 341 26.51 2.32 -7.60
CA LEU A 341 26.67 3.69 -7.09
C LEU A 341 25.44 4.14 -6.28
N THR A 342 24.24 3.88 -6.81
CA THR A 342 22.97 4.26 -6.18
C THR A 342 22.77 3.53 -4.83
N ILE A 343 23.10 2.24 -4.78
CA ILE A 343 23.00 1.42 -3.56
C ILE A 343 23.97 1.94 -2.49
N VAL A 344 25.24 2.16 -2.86
CA VAL A 344 26.25 2.66 -1.94
C VAL A 344 25.88 4.05 -1.42
N GLN A 345 25.45 4.98 -2.27
CA GLN A 345 25.00 6.30 -1.83
C GLN A 345 23.79 6.24 -0.92
N THR A 346 22.81 5.37 -1.20
CA THR A 346 21.62 5.23 -0.35
C THR A 346 21.99 4.68 1.02
N ALA A 347 22.83 3.64 1.08
CA ALA A 347 23.30 3.05 2.32
C ALA A 347 24.10 4.05 3.17
N VAL A 348 25.02 4.78 2.55
CA VAL A 348 25.83 5.82 3.24
C VAL A 348 24.95 6.97 3.74
N ASN A 349 23.98 7.42 2.95
CA ASN A 349 23.05 8.46 3.38
C ASN A 349 22.15 8.01 4.53
N ASN A 350 21.74 6.75 4.56
CA ASN A 350 20.97 6.19 5.66
C ASN A 350 21.80 6.08 6.95
N LEU A 351 23.08 5.72 6.84
CA LEU A 351 24.01 5.74 7.97
C LEU A 351 24.22 7.16 8.52
N LYS A 352 24.35 8.16 7.65
CA LYS A 352 24.43 9.58 8.05
C LYS A 352 23.17 10.05 8.81
N LYS A 353 21.99 9.58 8.40
CA LYS A 353 20.70 9.90 9.05
C LYS A 353 20.51 9.22 10.42
N SER A 354 21.19 8.09 10.66
CA SER A 354 21.06 7.32 11.91
C SER A 354 21.69 8.01 13.13
N GLY A 355 22.48 9.07 12.93
CA GLY A 355 23.09 9.85 14.01
C GLY A 355 24.22 9.13 14.76
N ASP A 356 24.68 7.99 14.26
CA ASP A 356 25.68 7.13 14.89
C ASP A 356 27.10 7.70 14.76
N GLY A 357 27.42 8.75 15.52
CA GLY A 357 28.78 9.16 15.87
C GLY A 357 29.76 9.49 14.71
N LYS A 358 30.97 9.94 15.06
CA LYS A 358 32.05 10.19 14.08
C LYS A 358 32.72 8.89 13.58
N ILE A 359 32.53 7.78 14.30
CA ILE A 359 33.15 6.46 14.08
C ILE A 359 32.06 5.40 14.00
N VAL A 360 32.02 4.64 12.89
CA VAL A 360 31.00 3.60 12.65
C VAL A 360 31.70 2.26 12.43
N PRO A 361 31.25 1.18 13.08
CA PRO A 361 31.78 -0.14 12.86
C PRO A 361 31.54 -0.64 11.42
N THR A 362 32.55 -1.28 10.82
CA THR A 362 32.42 -1.96 9.52
C THR A 362 31.21 -2.90 9.42
N ALA A 363 30.82 -3.55 10.52
CA ALA A 363 29.66 -4.43 10.57
C ALA A 363 28.33 -3.69 10.31
N GLN A 364 28.21 -2.44 10.77
CA GLN A 364 27.04 -1.62 10.59
C GLN A 364 26.93 -1.11 9.15
N ILE A 365 28.07 -0.73 8.55
CA ILE A 365 28.14 -0.35 7.13
C ILE A 365 27.71 -1.51 6.23
N ARG A 366 28.20 -2.72 6.53
CA ARG A 366 27.83 -3.93 5.79
C ARG A 366 26.33 -4.24 5.92
N ARG A 367 25.76 -4.07 7.11
CA ARG A 367 24.31 -4.22 7.32
C ARG A 367 23.49 -3.22 6.51
N ALA A 368 23.94 -1.96 6.42
CA ALA A 368 23.24 -0.96 5.63
C ALA A 368 23.23 -1.31 4.13
N ILE A 369 24.36 -1.74 3.56
CA ILE A 369 24.43 -2.18 2.15
C ILE A 369 23.58 -3.43 1.93
N ALA A 370 23.68 -4.40 2.85
CA ALA A 370 22.87 -5.61 2.82
C ALA A 370 21.37 -5.30 2.83
N MET A 371 20.94 -4.34 3.66
CA MET A 371 19.56 -3.89 3.74
C MET A 371 19.10 -3.18 2.46
N GLU A 372 19.95 -2.37 1.83
CA GLU A 372 19.62 -1.76 0.54
C GLU A 372 19.47 -2.80 -0.58
N LEU A 373 20.34 -3.81 -0.61
CA LEU A 373 20.21 -4.92 -1.56
C LEU A 373 18.92 -5.70 -1.34
N LEU A 374 18.54 -5.96 -0.08
CA LEU A 374 17.27 -6.63 0.26
C LEU A 374 16.06 -5.76 -0.06
N ASN A 375 16.09 -4.46 0.26
CA ASN A 375 15.00 -3.52 -0.02
C ASN A 375 14.75 -3.36 -1.52
N ARG A 376 15.77 -3.63 -2.35
CA ARG A 376 15.70 -3.61 -3.82
C ARG A 376 15.51 -5.00 -4.43
N GLU A 377 15.32 -6.02 -3.59
CA GLU A 377 15.08 -7.41 -3.99
C GLU A 377 16.22 -8.02 -4.85
N LEU A 378 17.45 -7.54 -4.62
CA LEU A 378 18.67 -7.98 -5.31
C LEU A 378 19.32 -9.15 -4.55
N PHE A 379 18.59 -10.27 -4.41
CA PHE A 379 18.96 -11.38 -3.53
C PHE A 379 20.22 -12.14 -3.96
N GLU A 380 20.45 -12.31 -5.27
CA GLU A 380 21.67 -12.96 -5.78
C GLU A 380 22.91 -12.12 -5.47
N ILE A 381 22.81 -10.79 -5.66
CA ILE A 381 23.87 -9.84 -5.33
C ILE A 381 24.06 -9.77 -3.81
N HIS A 382 22.98 -9.80 -3.03
CA HIS A 382 23.05 -9.87 -1.57
C HIS A 382 23.84 -11.10 -1.10
N ASN A 383 23.51 -12.28 -1.62
CA ASN A 383 24.20 -13.51 -1.28
C ASN A 383 25.68 -13.48 -1.71
N ALA A 384 25.98 -13.02 -2.93
CA ALA A 384 27.34 -12.83 -3.41
C ALA A 384 28.13 -11.82 -2.56
N TYR A 385 27.49 -10.73 -2.13
CA TYR A 385 28.09 -9.69 -1.30
C TYR A 385 28.54 -10.20 0.07
N PHE A 386 27.84 -11.20 0.63
CA PHE A 386 28.27 -11.87 1.86
C PHE A 386 29.31 -12.97 1.66
N ARG A 387 29.42 -13.53 0.44
CA ARG A 387 30.48 -14.50 0.08
C ARG A 387 31.84 -13.82 -0.10
N HIS A 388 31.88 -12.62 -0.66
CA HIS A 388 33.09 -11.80 -0.73
C HIS A 388 33.41 -11.17 0.63
N ARG A 389 33.99 -11.97 1.54
CA ARG A 389 34.62 -11.48 2.77
C ARG A 389 35.81 -10.61 2.40
N PHE A 390 35.67 -9.29 2.42
CA PHE A 390 36.82 -8.39 2.44
C PHE A 390 37.36 -8.23 3.88
N HIS A 391 38.68 -8.34 4.00
CA HIS A 391 39.49 -8.16 5.21
C HIS A 391 39.64 -6.68 5.62
#